data_AF-A0A1W1CLZ9-F1
#
_entry.id   AF-A0A1W1CLZ9-F1
#
_cell.length_a   1.000
_cell.length_b   1.000
_cell.length_c   1.000
_cell.angle_alpha   90.00
_cell.angle_beta   90.00
_cell.angle_gamma   90.00
#
_symmetry.space_group_name_H-M   'P 1'
#
loop_
_entity.id
_entity.type
_entity.pdbx_description
1 polymer ?
#
loop_
_entity_poly.entity_id
_entity_poly.type
_entity_poly.pdbx_seq_one_letter_code
_entity_poly.pdbx_strand_id
1 'polypeptide(L)' 'MQEHGGLCVECMKLDLVVNADVVDHIIPLTKEYSKRLDRSNLQPLCHSCHNRKTAQDKELYGEGE' A
#
# COMPACT_ATOMS: atom_id res chain seq x y z
N MET A 1 -4.36 -0.26 13.10
CA MET A 1 -5.64 0.41 12.79
C MET A 1 -5.77 1.83 13.40
N GLN A 2 -4.72 2.42 14.02
CA GLN A 2 -4.88 3.67 14.77
C GLN A 2 -4.33 4.94 14.08
N GLU A 3 -3.56 4.84 12.99
CA GLU A 3 -2.85 6.03 12.43
C GLU A 3 -3.57 6.71 11.26
N HIS A 4 -4.33 5.96 10.46
CA HIS A 4 -5.04 6.49 9.28
C HIS A 4 -6.56 6.38 9.37
N GLY A 5 -7.10 5.99 10.53
CA GLY A 5 -8.55 5.88 10.74
C GLY A 5 -9.27 4.91 9.80
N GLY A 6 -8.55 3.97 9.18
CA GLY A 6 -9.10 3.09 8.14
C GLY A 6 -9.25 3.75 6.77
N LEU A 7 -8.60 4.88 6.53
CA LEU A 7 -8.61 5.60 5.25
C LEU A 7 -7.42 5.22 4.37
N CYS A 8 -7.61 5.36 3.06
CA CYS A 8 -6.58 5.18 2.04
C CYS A 8 -5.56 6.32 2.14
N VAL A 9 -4.29 6.00 2.44
CA VAL A 9 -3.25 7.02 2.62
C VAL A 9 -2.94 7.80 1.35
N GLU A 10 -3.06 7.17 0.18
CA GLU A 10 -2.83 7.83 -1.11
C GLU A 10 -3.96 8.81 -1.46
N CYS A 11 -5.21 8.48 -1.11
CA CYS A 11 -6.33 9.41 -1.27
C CYS A 11 -6.24 10.58 -0.30
N MET A 12 -5.81 10.33 0.94
CA MET A 12 -5.62 11.40 1.94
C MET A 12 -4.59 12.45 1.49
N LYS A 13 -3.51 12.03 0.80
CA LYS A 13 -2.52 12.96 0.22
C LYS A 13 -3.11 13.91 -0.83
N LEU A 14 -4.28 13.58 -1.36
CA LEU A 14 -5.02 14.36 -2.36
C LEU A 14 -6.26 15.05 -1.75
N ASP A 15 -6.34 15.16 -0.42
CA ASP A 15 -7.49 15.69 0.32
C ASP A 15 -8.80 14.93 0.07
N LEU A 16 -8.72 13.65 -0.31
CA LEU A 16 -9.87 12.77 -0.52
C LEU A 16 -10.09 11.85 0.69
N VAL A 17 -11.34 11.80 1.17
CA VAL A 17 -11.75 10.88 2.25
C VAL A 17 -12.30 9.60 1.64
N VAL A 18 -11.45 8.59 1.52
CA VAL A 18 -11.79 7.28 0.95
C VAL A 18 -11.37 6.20 1.93
N ASN A 19 -12.26 5.24 2.20
CA ASN A 19 -11.94 4.10 3.05
C ASN A 19 -10.86 3.23 2.37
N ALA A 20 -9.97 2.66 3.19
CA ALA A 20 -9.08 1.60 2.77
C ALA A 20 -9.78 0.24 2.89
N ASP A 21 -9.59 -0.60 1.87
CA ASP A 21 -10.14 -1.95 1.81
C ASP A 21 -9.04 -3.01 2.01
N VAL A 22 -7.77 -2.62 1.80
CA VAL A 22 -6.61 -3.51 1.86
C VAL A 22 -5.45 -2.82 2.59
N VAL A 23 -4.59 -3.62 3.22
CA VAL A 23 -3.29 -3.19 3.72
C VAL A 23 -2.23 -3.81 2.82
N ASP A 24 -1.37 -2.96 2.29
CA ASP A 24 -0.37 -3.29 1.28
C ASP A 24 1.04 -3.01 1.77
N HIS A 25 2.04 -3.70 1.21
CA HIS A 25 3.44 -3.49 1.52
C HIS A 25 4.05 -2.41 0.61
N ILE A 26 4.62 -1.35 1.17
CA ILE A 26 5.28 -0.28 0.40
C ILE A 26 6.43 -0.85 -0.45
N ILE A 27 7.26 -1.71 0.14
CA ILE A 27 8.25 -2.54 -0.53
C ILE A 27 7.68 -3.96 -0.59
N PRO A 28 7.52 -4.57 -1.78
CA PRO A 28 6.88 -5.87 -1.93
C PRO A 28 7.53 -6.96 -1.06
N LEU A 29 6.71 -7.93 -0.64
CA LEU A 29 7.14 -9.00 0.26
C LEU A 29 8.27 -9.83 -0.37
N THR A 30 8.19 -10.04 -1.68
CA THR A 30 9.20 -10.77 -2.48
C THR A 30 10.56 -10.07 -2.52
N LYS A 31 10.62 -8.76 -2.25
CA LYS A 31 11.85 -7.97 -2.32
C LYS A 31 12.51 -7.77 -0.97
N GLU A 32 11.72 -7.58 0.09
CA GLU A 32 12.28 -7.34 1.43
C GLU A 32 11.46 -8.02 2.54
N TYR A 33 11.55 -9.34 2.62
CA TYR A 33 10.82 -10.18 3.57
C TYR A 33 11.07 -9.82 5.06
N SER A 34 12.22 -9.23 5.38
CA SER A 34 12.52 -8.72 6.73
C SER A 34 11.51 -7.65 7.18
N LYS A 35 10.94 -6.88 6.25
CA LYS A 35 9.97 -5.81 6.50
C LYS A 35 8.50 -6.25 6.45
N ARG A 36 8.21 -7.55 6.33
CA ARG A 36 6.82 -8.04 6.16
C ARG A 36 5.83 -7.63 7.26
N LEU A 37 6.34 -7.37 8.48
CA LEU A 37 5.56 -6.90 9.64
C LEU A 37 5.98 -5.50 10.10
N ASP A 38 6.88 -4.84 9.38
CA ASP A 38 7.30 -3.48 9.71
C ASP A 38 6.15 -2.53 9.41
N ARG A 39 5.65 -1.85 10.45
CA ARG A 39 4.53 -0.91 10.33
C ARG A 39 4.85 0.24 9.37
N SER A 40 6.12 0.62 9.27
CA SER A 40 6.55 1.65 8.32
C SER A 40 6.58 1.17 6.87
N ASN A 41 6.47 -0.15 6.64
CA ASN A 41 6.34 -0.77 5.32
C ASN A 41 4.89 -1.17 5.01
N LEU A 42 3.92 -0.89 5.88
CA LEU A 42 2.51 -1.23 5.66
C LEU A 42 1.69 0.04 5.45
N GLN A 43 0.87 0.05 4.39
CA GLN A 43 0.00 1.18 4.06
C GLN A 43 -1.44 0.73 3.79
N PRO A 44 -2.45 1.35 4.40
CA PRO A 44 -3.84 1.10 4.06
C PRO A 44 -4.21 1.82 2.76
N LEU A 45 -4.77 1.08 1.79
CA LEU A 45 -5.15 1.57 0.46
C LEU A 45 -6.58 1.17 0.11
N CYS A 46 -7.24 1.98 -0.73
CA CYS A 46 -8.43 1.54 -1.45
C CYS A 46 -8.01 0.68 -2.65
N HIS A 47 -8.93 -0.14 -3.18
CA HIS A 47 -8.63 -1.02 -4.32
C HIS A 47 -8.07 -0.28 -5.55
N SER A 48 -8.53 0.94 -5.84
CA SER A 48 -8.03 1.72 -6.97
C SER A 48 -6.56 2.11 -6.81
N CYS A 49 -6.18 2.58 -5.62
CA CYS A 49 -4.79 2.94 -5.32
C CYS A 49 -3.89 1.70 -5.24
N HIS A 50 -4.40 0.61 -4.68
CA HIS A 50 -3.71 -0.68 -4.65
C HIS A 50 -3.35 -1.15 -6.07
N ASN A 51 -4.34 -1.22 -6.97
CA ASN A 51 -4.11 -1.68 -8.34
C ASN A 51 -3.12 -0.79 -9.11
N ARG A 52 -3.17 0.53 -8.86
CA ARG A 52 -2.19 1.46 -9.44
C ARG A 52 -0.78 1.14 -8.93
N LYS A 53 -0.62 0.91 -7.63
CA LYS A 53 0.67 0.52 -7.06
C LYS A 53 1.15 -0.81 -7.61
N THR A 54 0.31 -1.84 -7.68
CA THR A 54 0.69 -3.13 -8.28
C THR A 54 1.20 -2.98 -9.71
N ALA A 55 0.61 -2.10 -10.51
CA ALA A 55 1.11 -1.82 -11.86
C ALA A 55 2.51 -1.17 -11.81
N GLN A 56 2.72 -0.17 -10.93
CA GLN A 56 4.01 0.49 -10.75
C GLN A 56 5.08 -0.46 -10.21
N ASP A 57 4.72 -1.33 -9.27
CA ASP A 57 5.63 -2.33 -8.71
C ASP A 57 6.07 -3.33 -9.78
N LYS A 58 5.18 -3.75 -10.67
CA LYS A 58 5.57 -4.59 -11.82
C LYS A 58 6.61 -3.91 -12.70
N GLU A 59 6.49 -2.60 -12.92
CA GLU A 59 7.46 -1.83 -13.69
C GLU A 59 8.81 -1.68 -12.96
N LEU A 60 8.79 -1.53 -11.63
CA LEU A 60 10.00 -1.31 -10.81
C LEU A 60 10.73 -2.61 -10.44
N TYR A 61 9.99 -3.69 -10.20
CA TYR A 61 10.44 -4.89 -9.52
C TYR A 61 10.25 -6.18 -10.34
N GLY A 62 9.51 -6.12 -11.44
CA GLY A 62 9.08 -7.29 -12.22
C GLY A 62 7.87 -8.00 -11.61
N GLU A 63 7.54 -9.19 -12.12
CA GLU A 63 6.39 -9.95 -11.62
C GLU A 63 6.65 -10.53 -10.22
N GLY A 64 5.67 -10.39 -9.31
CA GLY A 64 5.67 -10.99 -7.97
C GLY A 64 5.56 -9.96 -6.85
N GLU A 65 4.37 -9.88 -6.24
CA GLU A 65 4.08 -9.07 -5.05
C GLU A 65 4.11 -9.93 -3.78
#